data_AF-A0AB38RHA7-F1
#
_entry.id   AF-A0AB38RHA7-F1
#
_cell.length_a   1.000
_cell.length_b   1.000
_cell.length_c   1.000
_cell.angle_alpha   90.00
_cell.angle_beta   90.00
_cell.angle_gamma   90.00
#
_symmetry.space_group_name_H-M   'P 1'
#
loop_
_entity.id
_entity.type
_entity.pdbx_description
1 polymer ?
#
loop_
_entity_poly.entity_id
_entity_poly.type
_entity_poly.pdbx_seq_one_letter_code
_entity_poly.pdbx_strand_id
1 'polypeptide(L)'
;MTEQMLVDATVGLGFERYVQRVAVGVGAGIEQWCCRREHPLEAYIALDRTVPRFPGREVALLWEETCGWALAVETRSGEDLIVLGYLGEHAVPTPDAVADFAATLGTRSPHWVMNRPLADSDETARELRSYSGSAYA
;
A
#
# COMPACT_ATOMS: atom_id res chain seq x y z
N MET A 1 -9.27 -29.00 4.41
CA MET A 1 -8.84 -27.73 3.79
C MET A 1 -9.86 -27.40 2.72
N THR A 2 -10.62 -26.32 2.89
CA THR A 2 -11.71 -25.94 1.98
C THR A 2 -11.18 -25.12 0.80
N GLU A 3 -11.93 -25.05 -0.30
CA GLU A 3 -11.58 -24.25 -1.47
C GLU A 3 -11.41 -22.76 -1.12
N GLN A 4 -12.24 -22.24 -0.21
CA GLN A 4 -12.11 -20.85 0.27
C GLN A 4 -10.77 -20.57 0.95
N MET A 5 -10.28 -21.49 1.81
CA MET A 5 -8.97 -21.30 2.47
C MET A 5 -7.80 -21.29 1.48
N LEU A 6 -7.91 -22.05 0.38
CA LEU A 6 -6.89 -22.05 -0.69
C LEU A 6 -6.92 -20.73 -1.48
N VAL A 7 -8.12 -20.20 -1.73
CA VAL A 7 -8.31 -18.90 -2.37
C VAL A 7 -7.69 -17.79 -1.52
N ASP A 8 -8.00 -17.74 -0.23
CA ASP A 8 -7.50 -16.71 0.70
C ASP A 8 -5.96 -16.78 0.82
N ALA A 9 -5.39 -17.98 0.90
CA ALA A 9 -3.93 -18.17 0.92
C ALA A 9 -3.27 -17.67 -0.38
N THR A 10 -3.91 -17.87 -1.53
CA THR A 10 -3.39 -17.42 -2.83
C THR A 10 -3.44 -15.89 -2.93
N VAL A 11 -4.50 -15.26 -2.43
CA VAL A 11 -4.61 -13.80 -2.32
C VAL A 11 -3.51 -13.25 -1.41
N GLY A 12 -3.33 -13.82 -0.21
CA GLY A 12 -2.33 -13.37 0.76
C GLY A 12 -0.89 -13.47 0.23
N LEU A 13 -0.54 -14.55 -0.49
CA LEU A 13 0.77 -14.68 -1.13
C LEU A 13 0.97 -13.67 -2.28
N GLY A 14 -0.08 -13.43 -3.06
CA GLY A 14 -0.07 -12.43 -4.11
C GLY A 14 0.11 -11.01 -3.56
N PHE A 15 -0.57 -10.72 -2.45
CA PHE A 15 -0.46 -9.46 -1.72
C PHE A 15 0.94 -9.18 -1.22
N GLU A 16 1.57 -10.13 -0.52
CA GLU A 16 2.94 -9.99 -0.03
C GLU A 16 3.92 -9.67 -1.18
N ARG A 17 3.78 -10.34 -2.33
CA ARG A 17 4.63 -10.09 -3.50
C ARG A 17 4.37 -8.74 -4.15
N TYR A 18 3.11 -8.32 -4.21
CA TYR A 18 2.75 -7.00 -4.69
C TYR A 18 3.37 -5.91 -3.81
N VAL A 19 3.19 -6.02 -2.48
CA VAL A 19 3.78 -5.09 -1.50
C VAL A 19 5.30 -5.08 -1.60
N GLN A 20 5.94 -6.24 -1.75
CA GLN A 20 7.39 -6.33 -1.97
C GLN A 20 7.84 -5.55 -3.22
N ARG A 21 7.12 -5.69 -4.35
CA ARG A 21 7.43 -4.94 -5.58
C ARG A 21 7.27 -3.44 -5.39
N VAL A 22 6.22 -3.01 -4.68
CA VAL A 22 6.02 -1.60 -4.33
C VAL A 22 7.16 -1.10 -3.44
N ALA A 23 7.52 -1.85 -2.40
CA ALA A 23 8.60 -1.52 -1.48
C ALA A 23 9.93 -1.32 -2.23
N VAL A 24 10.26 -2.23 -3.14
CA VAL A 24 11.44 -2.08 -4.02
C VAL A 24 11.33 -0.82 -4.90
N GLY A 25 10.15 -0.58 -5.50
CA GLY A 25 9.91 0.60 -6.35
C GLY A 25 10.07 1.94 -5.64
N VAL A 26 9.71 2.02 -4.35
CA VAL A 26 9.92 3.22 -3.53
C VAL A 26 11.30 3.30 -2.87
N GLY A 27 12.13 2.28 -3.03
CA GLY A 27 13.48 2.19 -2.45
C GLY A 27 13.51 1.80 -0.97
N ALA A 28 12.44 1.18 -0.45
CA ALA A 28 12.39 0.68 0.92
C ALA A 28 13.21 -0.62 1.06
N GLY A 29 14.03 -0.69 2.11
CA GLY A 29 14.75 -1.89 2.52
C GLY A 29 13.83 -2.93 3.16
N ILE A 30 14.36 -4.14 3.40
CA ILE A 30 13.59 -5.30 3.90
C ILE A 30 12.91 -5.05 5.26
N GLU A 31 13.53 -4.26 6.13
CA GLU A 31 12.99 -3.92 7.47
C GLU A 31 12.04 -2.71 7.44
N GLN A 32 11.86 -2.07 6.29
CA GLN A 32 11.07 -0.84 6.15
C GLN A 32 9.64 -1.09 5.69
N TRP A 33 9.22 -2.35 5.58
CA TRP A 33 7.85 -2.69 5.24
C TRP A 33 7.39 -3.95 5.95
N CYS A 34 6.09 -4.05 6.15
CA CYS A 34 5.43 -5.25 6.65
C CYS A 34 4.03 -5.37 6.04
N CYS A 35 3.49 -6.58 6.05
CA CYS A 35 2.12 -6.82 5.60
C CYS A 35 1.44 -7.91 6.43
N ARG A 36 0.13 -7.75 6.65
CA ARG A 36 -0.76 -8.80 7.16
C ARG A 36 -1.39 -9.52 5.97
N ARG A 37 -1.28 -10.85 5.92
CA ARG A 37 -1.73 -11.67 4.78
C ARG A 37 -3.09 -12.32 5.01
N GLU A 38 -3.65 -12.16 6.20
CA GLU A 38 -4.98 -12.57 6.59
C GLU A 38 -5.93 -11.38 6.59
N HIS A 39 -7.18 -11.60 6.17
CA HIS A 39 -8.17 -10.54 6.13
C HIS A 39 -8.41 -9.89 7.51
N PRO A 40 -8.51 -8.55 7.59
CA PRO A 40 -8.31 -7.60 6.48
C PRO A 40 -6.86 -7.56 6.02
N LEU A 41 -6.59 -7.52 4.72
CA LEU A 41 -5.23 -7.37 4.22
C LEU A 41 -4.73 -5.94 4.48
N GLU A 42 -3.50 -5.79 4.98
CA GLU A 42 -2.93 -4.49 5.33
C GLU A 42 -1.42 -4.47 5.04
N ALA A 43 -0.90 -3.32 4.60
CA ALA A 43 0.54 -3.11 4.49
C ALA A 43 0.96 -1.72 4.94
N TYR A 44 2.21 -1.65 5.42
CA TYR A 44 2.90 -0.43 5.79
C TYR A 44 4.26 -0.43 5.11
N ILE A 45 4.65 0.70 4.53
CA ILE A 45 5.99 0.92 3.95
C ILE A 45 6.49 2.28 4.41
N ALA A 46 7.54 2.32 5.22
CA ALA A 46 8.22 3.55 5.62
C ALA A 46 8.94 4.16 4.41
N LEU A 47 8.81 5.49 4.26
CA LEU A 47 9.48 6.27 3.23
C LEU A 47 10.55 7.16 3.86
N ASP A 48 11.75 7.16 3.29
CA ASP A 48 12.81 8.10 3.66
C ASP A 48 12.54 9.49 3.03
N ARG A 49 11.51 10.17 3.55
CA ARG A 49 11.03 11.48 3.08
C ARG A 49 10.63 12.35 4.26
N THR A 50 10.63 13.66 4.05
CA THR A 50 10.20 14.64 5.06
C THR A 50 9.10 15.53 4.51
N VAL A 51 8.18 15.93 5.39
CA VAL A 51 7.09 16.87 5.06
C VAL A 51 7.29 18.14 5.87
N PRO A 52 7.50 19.32 5.26
CA PRO A 52 7.71 20.57 6.00
C PRO A 52 6.60 20.91 7.00
N ARG A 53 5.36 20.52 6.68
CA ARG A 53 4.19 20.71 7.57
C ARG A 53 4.24 19.81 8.82
N PHE A 54 4.99 18.70 8.77
CA PHE A 54 5.12 17.71 9.85
C PHE A 54 6.61 17.39 10.10
N PRO A 55 7.39 18.35 10.62
CA PRO A 55 8.83 18.17 10.79
C PRO A 55 9.15 17.04 11.77
N GLY A 56 10.12 16.20 11.40
CA GLY A 56 10.60 15.08 12.22
C GLY A 56 9.61 13.92 12.36
N ARG A 57 8.54 13.88 11.55
CA ARG A 57 7.61 12.76 11.53
C ARG A 57 7.92 11.83 10.37
N GLU A 58 7.82 10.53 10.63
CA GLU A 58 7.98 9.52 9.59
C GLU A 58 6.81 9.57 8.62
N VAL A 59 7.12 9.23 7.38
CA VAL A 59 6.16 9.21 6.28
C VAL A 59 6.04 7.76 5.82
N ALA A 60 4.81 7.32 5.56
CA ALA A 60 4.57 5.95 5.14
C ALA A 60 3.55 5.89 3.99
N LEU A 61 3.69 4.84 3.19
CA LEU A 61 2.58 4.31 2.42
C LEU A 61 1.81 3.29 3.27
N LEU A 62 0.50 3.44 3.30
CA LEU A 62 -0.42 2.48 3.89
C LEU A 62 -1.23 1.85 2.78
N TRP A 63 -1.44 0.55 2.86
CA TRP A 63 -2.42 -0.14 2.03
C TRP A 63 -3.47 -0.76 2.93
N GLU A 64 -4.74 -0.46 2.67
CA GLU A 64 -5.87 -1.12 3.32
C GLU A 64 -6.76 -1.76 2.25
N GLU A 65 -7.24 -2.98 2.51
CA GLU A 65 -8.09 -3.74 1.58
C GLU A 65 -9.31 -2.96 1.07
N THR A 66 -9.84 -2.06 1.89
CA THR A 66 -11.05 -1.28 1.56
C THR A 66 -10.80 -0.01 0.76
N CYS A 67 -9.57 0.52 0.75
CA CYS A 67 -9.30 1.84 0.14
C CYS A 67 -7.95 1.95 -0.59
N GLY A 68 -7.19 0.86 -0.72
CA GLY A 68 -5.95 0.83 -1.48
C GLY A 68 -4.84 1.64 -0.82
N TRP A 69 -4.01 2.28 -1.65
CA TRP A 69 -2.85 3.04 -1.19
C TRP A 69 -3.21 4.43 -0.68
N ALA A 70 -2.70 4.75 0.49
CA ALA A 70 -2.70 6.06 1.09
C ALA A 70 -1.28 6.49 1.44
N LEU A 71 -1.04 7.79 1.36
CA LEU A 71 0.15 8.39 1.95
C LEU A 71 -0.21 8.95 3.32
N ALA A 72 0.58 8.63 4.33
CA ALA A 72 0.36 9.09 5.69
C ALA A 72 1.64 9.60 6.35
N VAL A 73 1.46 10.35 7.43
CA VAL A 73 2.55 10.70 8.35
C VAL A 73 2.24 10.13 9.73
N GLU A 74 3.25 9.63 10.41
CA GLU A 74 3.08 9.19 11.79
C GLU A 74 2.74 10.39 12.68
N THR A 75 2.06 10.10 13.79
CA THR A 75 1.88 11.04 14.88
C THR A 75 3.00 10.86 15.91
N ARG A 76 3.13 11.82 16.83
CA ARG A 76 4.16 11.74 17.88
C ARG A 76 3.92 10.64 18.92
N SER A 77 2.73 10.02 18.94
CA SER A 77 2.41 8.89 19.81
C SER A 77 2.87 7.55 19.24
N GLY A 78 3.30 7.49 17.96
CA GLY A 78 3.71 6.24 17.29
C GLY A 78 2.57 5.27 16.96
N GLU A 79 1.34 5.53 17.45
CA GLU A 79 0.19 4.64 17.26
C GLU A 79 -0.82 5.15 16.23
N ASP A 80 -0.89 6.47 16.01
CA ASP A 80 -1.81 7.05 15.04
C ASP A 80 -1.09 7.56 13.79
N LEU A 81 -1.72 7.41 12.63
CA LEU A 81 -1.27 7.95 11.35
C LEU A 81 -2.25 9.03 10.85
N ILE A 82 -1.72 10.12 10.29
CA ILE A 82 -2.51 11.14 9.61
C ILE A 82 -2.41 10.90 8.11
N VAL A 83 -3.50 10.47 7.49
CA VAL A 83 -3.59 10.33 6.02
C VAL A 83 -3.53 11.70 5.37
N LEU A 84 -2.61 11.84 4.42
CA LEU A 84 -2.42 13.03 3.58
C LEU A 84 -3.24 12.96 2.29
N GLY A 85 -3.49 11.75 1.78
CA GLY A 85 -4.27 11.51 0.57
C GLY A 85 -4.18 10.06 0.11
N TYR A 86 -5.07 9.69 -0.82
CA TYR A 86 -5.18 8.35 -1.40
C TYR A 86 -4.78 8.36 -2.88
N LEU A 87 -4.28 7.23 -3.37
CA LEU A 87 -3.98 7.01 -4.79
C LEU A 87 -5.21 6.44 -5.51
N GLY A 88 -5.96 7.31 -6.18
CA GLY A 88 -7.09 6.91 -7.02
C GLY A 88 -8.13 6.02 -6.32
N GLU A 89 -8.91 5.29 -7.12
CA GLU A 89 -9.94 4.34 -6.62
C GLU A 89 -9.49 2.87 -6.75
N HIS A 90 -8.40 2.64 -7.48
CA HIS A 90 -7.91 1.30 -7.75
C HIS A 90 -7.00 0.84 -6.62
N ALA A 91 -7.31 -0.29 -5.97
CA ALA A 91 -6.54 -0.76 -4.83
C ALA A 91 -5.20 -1.40 -5.22
N VAL A 92 -5.08 -2.00 -6.40
CA VAL A 92 -3.85 -2.69 -6.85
C VAL A 92 -3.24 -2.03 -8.10
N PRO A 93 -2.92 -0.72 -8.07
CA PRO A 93 -2.25 -0.06 -9.19
C PRO A 93 -0.88 -0.69 -9.46
N THR A 94 -0.26 -0.33 -10.59
CA THR A 94 1.09 -0.82 -10.87
C THR A 94 2.07 -0.33 -9.80
N PRO A 95 3.11 -1.12 -9.43
CA PRO A 95 4.12 -0.67 -8.47
C PRO A 95 4.76 0.67 -8.83
N ASP A 96 5.00 0.92 -10.12
CA ASP A 96 5.53 2.19 -10.62
C ASP A 96 4.58 3.36 -10.34
N ALA A 97 3.26 3.17 -10.52
CA ALA A 97 2.28 4.21 -10.21
C ALA A 97 2.24 4.55 -8.72
N VAL A 98 2.46 3.55 -7.84
CA VAL A 98 2.58 3.78 -6.39
C VAL A 98 3.88 4.53 -6.08
N ALA A 99 4.98 4.21 -6.75
CA ALA A 99 6.26 4.89 -6.58
C ALA A 99 6.19 6.35 -7.03
N ASP A 100 5.58 6.62 -8.19
CA ASP A 100 5.33 7.96 -8.68
C ASP A 100 4.45 8.75 -7.70
N PHE A 101 3.40 8.11 -7.16
CA PHE A 101 2.58 8.72 -6.12
C PHE A 101 3.38 9.09 -4.87
N ALA A 102 4.20 8.19 -4.34
CA ALA A 102 5.07 8.47 -3.20
C ALA A 102 6.07 9.61 -3.49
N ALA A 103 6.53 9.74 -4.73
CA ALA A 103 7.43 10.82 -5.15
C ALA A 103 6.75 12.20 -5.23
N THR A 104 5.42 12.26 -5.36
CA THR A 104 4.67 13.54 -5.44
C THR A 104 4.53 14.28 -4.10
N LEU A 105 5.10 13.74 -3.03
CA LEU A 105 5.08 14.31 -1.70
C LEU A 105 5.50 15.79 -1.66
N GLY A 106 4.64 16.63 -1.08
CA GLY A 106 4.87 18.08 -1.02
C GLY A 106 4.48 18.86 -2.29
N THR A 107 4.00 18.18 -3.32
CA THR A 107 3.43 18.78 -4.53
C THR A 107 1.93 18.47 -4.65
N ARG A 108 1.17 19.34 -5.30
CA ARG A 108 -0.25 19.06 -5.58
C ARG A 108 -0.32 18.20 -6.83
N SER A 109 -0.81 16.97 -6.71
CA SER A 109 -0.96 16.06 -7.85
C SER A 109 -2.43 15.71 -8.14
N PRO A 110 -2.86 15.63 -9.42
CA PRO A 110 -4.25 15.38 -9.78
C PRO A 110 -4.74 13.97 -9.43
N HIS A 111 -3.84 13.01 -9.19
CA HIS A 111 -4.19 11.64 -8.81
C HIS A 111 -4.47 11.46 -7.31
N TRP A 112 -4.34 12.52 -6.50
CA TRP A 112 -4.65 12.47 -5.08
C TRP A 112 -6.15 12.58 -4.87
N VAL A 113 -6.74 11.56 -4.25
CA VAL A 113 -8.12 11.61 -3.75
C VAL A 113 -8.05 11.98 -2.27
N MET A 114 -8.82 12.98 -1.85
CA MET A 114 -8.83 13.45 -0.44
C MET A 114 -9.81 12.65 0.41
N ASN A 115 -10.91 12.21 -0.19
CA ASN A 115 -11.86 11.31 0.46
C ASN A 115 -11.33 9.89 0.39
N ARG A 116 -11.59 9.09 1.43
CA ARG A 116 -11.28 7.67 1.41
C ARG A 116 -12.07 7.00 0.27
N PRO A 117 -11.41 6.43 -0.75
CA PRO A 117 -12.09 5.70 -1.81
C PRO A 117 -12.62 4.36 -1.26
N LEU A 118 -13.55 3.76 -1.98
CA LEU A 118 -14.00 2.40 -1.71
C LEU A 118 -13.50 1.51 -2.86
N ALA A 119 -12.61 0.59 -2.54
CA ALA A 119 -12.08 -0.36 -3.50
C ALA A 119 -13.12 -1.46 -3.80
N ASP A 120 -13.12 -1.93 -5.05
CA ASP A 120 -13.87 -3.12 -5.43
C ASP A 120 -13.12 -4.37 -4.91
N SER A 121 -13.73 -5.08 -3.96
CA SER A 121 -13.11 -6.23 -3.30
C SER A 121 -12.89 -7.43 -4.23
N ASP A 122 -13.79 -7.66 -5.19
CA ASP A 122 -13.68 -8.77 -6.14
C ASP A 122 -12.56 -8.51 -7.15
N GLU A 123 -12.48 -7.27 -7.63
CA GLU A 123 -11.38 -6.81 -8.48
C GLU A 123 -10.04 -6.90 -7.75
N THR A 124 -9.97 -6.38 -6.52
CA THR A 124 -8.78 -6.41 -5.67
C THR A 124 -8.28 -7.85 -5.48
N ALA A 125 -9.17 -8.76 -5.08
CA ALA A 125 -8.80 -10.16 -4.86
C ALA A 125 -8.29 -10.84 -6.15
N ARG A 126 -8.91 -10.54 -7.31
CA ARG A 126 -8.48 -11.06 -8.62
C ARG A 126 -7.07 -10.57 -8.98
N GLU A 127 -6.78 -9.30 -8.77
CA GLU A 127 -5.49 -8.71 -9.11
C GLU A 127 -4.37 -9.21 -8.20
N LEU A 128 -4.62 -9.27 -6.88
CA LEU A 128 -3.65 -9.82 -5.94
C LEU A 128 -3.31 -11.28 -6.29
N ARG A 129 -4.29 -12.12 -6.65
CA ARG A 129 -4.01 -13.50 -7.10
C ARG A 129 -3.08 -13.54 -8.31
N SER A 130 -3.10 -12.57 -9.21
CA SER A 130 -2.20 -12.56 -10.37
C SER A 130 -0.72 -12.47 -9.98
N TYR A 131 -0.41 -11.83 -8.84
CA TYR A 131 0.95 -11.76 -8.29
C TYR A 131 1.41 -13.09 -7.64
N SER A 132 0.48 -13.97 -7.26
CA SER A 132 0.80 -15.27 -6.64
C SER A 132 1.49 -16.26 -7.59
N GLY A 133 1.38 -16.05 -8.92
CA GLY A 133 1.97 -16.92 -9.94
C GLY A 133 3.36 -16.49 -10.43
N SER A 134 3.79 -15.25 -10.17
CA SER A 134 5.04 -14.71 -10.70
C SER A 134 6.19 -14.92 -9.70
N ALA A 135 6.77 -16.12 -9.70
CA ALA A 135 8.08 -16.34 -9.12
C ALA A 135 9.13 -15.80 -10.13
N TYR A 136 9.76 -14.68 -9.79
CA TYR A 136 10.83 -14.01 -10.56
C TYR A 136 10.41 -13.41 -11.91
N ALA A 137 10.42 -12.07 -11.96
CA ALA A 137 10.76 -11.29 -13.14
C ALA A 137 11.79 -10.24 -12.68
#